data_AF-Q4SMS8-F1
#
_entry.id   AF-Q4SMS8-F1
#
_cell.length_a   1.000
_cell.length_b   1.000
_cell.length_c   1.000
_cell.angle_alpha   90.00
_cell.angle_beta   90.00
_cell.angle_gamma   90.00
#
_symmetry.space_group_name_H-M   'P 1'
#
loop_
_entity.id
_entity.type
_entity.pdbx_description
1 polymer ?
#
loop_
_entity_poly.entity_id
_entity_poly.type
_entity_poly.pdbx_seq_one_letter_code
_entity_poly.pdbx_strand_id
1 'polypeptide(L)'
;MAKLTILAVENLGIQNLSSEVFGNISQIEKIQLNHNVMLTFPVSVLESLSKLRYLDIRNVPLRCTCENRLFQNWTVKNTQVQVIYLYSLSCPHNRTHKFFNFDTKVCFVDLGEYLFLCTAPWIFLFTVWPLLYVKLYWKVKYSYYVFRSWFSDQWRRLMEEEENCAYDAFISYNSSDELWVMNELLPNLEGNGSSLKLCLHHRDFEPGRYIIDNIVSAVYGSRKTICVVSRNFLNSEWCSLEIQLASYRLFDEHRDVLLLVFLEAISKKQLSSYHRMRKVMLKKTYLQWPDSECSDPAQAQDLFWSQLRRAIGTSSRIGTEENGAGVLDSEVPEQSENHQSNENCFLLP
;
A
#
# COMPACT_ATOMS: atom_id res chain seq x y z
N MET A 1 26.35 -76.63 38.67
CA MET A 1 26.69 -75.20 38.51
C MET A 1 25.79 -74.40 39.45
N ALA A 2 26.38 -73.67 40.39
CA ALA A 2 25.60 -72.87 41.35
C ALA A 2 24.86 -71.74 40.61
N LYS A 3 23.55 -71.63 40.82
CA LYS A 3 22.73 -70.55 40.25
C LYS A 3 22.72 -69.40 41.26
N LEU A 4 23.37 -68.29 40.91
CA LEU A 4 23.35 -67.09 41.74
C LEU A 4 21.97 -66.43 41.62
N THR A 5 21.19 -66.45 42.71
CA THR A 5 19.84 -65.87 42.77
C THR A 5 19.81 -64.55 43.57
N ILE A 6 20.75 -64.37 44.51
CA ILE A 6 20.86 -63.18 45.35
C ILE A 6 22.26 -62.62 45.18
N LEU A 7 22.35 -61.35 44.80
CA LEU A 7 23.60 -60.60 44.73
C LEU A 7 23.56 -59.49 45.78
N ALA A 8 24.37 -59.64 46.84
CA ALA A 8 24.49 -58.67 47.91
C ALA A 8 25.83 -57.94 47.79
N VAL A 9 25.79 -56.64 47.46
CA VAL A 9 26.96 -55.80 47.26
C VAL A 9 26.78 -54.49 48.02
N GLU A 10 26.72 -54.60 49.34
CA GLU A 10 26.50 -53.46 50.24
C GLU A 10 27.83 -52.83 50.67
N ASN A 11 27.88 -51.50 50.71
CA ASN A 11 29.00 -50.72 51.24
C ASN A 11 30.37 -51.04 50.59
N LEU A 12 30.39 -51.30 49.28
CA LEU A 12 31.62 -51.57 48.53
C LEU A 12 32.12 -50.35 47.72
N GLY A 13 31.49 -49.19 47.91
CA GLY A 13 31.89 -47.97 47.19
C GLY A 13 31.64 -48.03 45.69
N ILE A 14 30.69 -48.85 45.24
CA ILE A 14 30.42 -49.03 43.80
C ILE A 14 29.89 -47.72 43.21
N GLN A 15 30.48 -47.31 42.08
CA GLN A 15 30.09 -46.09 41.37
C GLN A 15 29.24 -46.38 40.14
N ASN A 16 29.58 -47.43 39.36
CA ASN A 16 28.92 -47.81 38.12
C ASN A 16 28.71 -49.32 38.05
N LEU A 17 27.64 -49.74 37.37
CA LEU A 17 27.40 -51.14 36.99
C LEU A 17 27.59 -51.28 35.48
N SER A 18 28.43 -52.21 35.04
CA SER A 18 28.60 -52.51 33.61
C SER A 18 27.74 -53.70 33.21
N SER A 19 27.06 -53.61 32.07
CA SER A 19 26.30 -54.72 31.46
C SER A 19 27.17 -55.95 31.17
N GLU A 20 28.48 -55.80 31.02
CA GLU A 20 29.41 -56.89 30.74
C GLU A 20 29.47 -57.91 31.90
N VAL A 21 29.35 -57.43 33.15
CA VAL A 21 29.36 -58.30 34.34
C VAL A 21 28.04 -59.04 34.49
N PHE A 22 26.94 -58.39 34.13
CA PHE A 22 25.57 -58.89 34.37
C PHE A 22 24.99 -59.69 33.20
N GLY A 23 25.58 -59.62 32.01
CA GLY A 23 25.11 -60.33 30.81
C GLY A 23 25.09 -61.85 30.94
N ASN A 24 25.93 -62.43 31.82
CA ASN A 24 26.05 -63.89 31.98
C ASN A 24 25.29 -64.45 33.21
N ILE A 25 24.68 -63.58 34.04
CA ILE A 25 24.04 -63.93 35.33
C ILE A 25 22.53 -63.62 35.34
N SER A 26 21.81 -64.13 34.35
CA SER A 26 20.37 -63.90 34.12
C SER A 26 19.40 -64.49 35.16
N GLN A 27 19.90 -65.27 36.13
CA GLN A 27 19.08 -65.96 37.12
C GLN A 27 18.88 -65.17 38.43
N ILE A 28 19.41 -63.94 38.52
CA ILE A 28 19.33 -63.13 39.72
C ILE A 28 17.90 -62.64 39.96
N GLU A 29 17.40 -62.86 41.17
CA GLU A 29 16.09 -62.43 41.63
C GLU A 29 16.18 -61.21 42.57
N LYS A 30 17.26 -61.08 43.34
CA LYS A 30 17.44 -60.00 44.31
C LYS A 30 18.82 -59.35 44.19
N ILE A 31 18.84 -58.03 44.08
CA ILE A 31 20.05 -57.22 44.07
C ILE A 31 20.01 -56.26 45.26
N GLN A 32 21.07 -56.25 46.07
CA GLN A 32 21.24 -55.32 47.18
C GLN A 32 22.46 -54.42 46.93
N LEU A 33 22.22 -53.13 46.76
CA LEU A 33 23.23 -52.10 46.44
C LEU A 33 23.30 -51.01 47.50
N ASN A 34 22.90 -51.34 48.72
CA ASN A 34 22.74 -50.40 49.82
C ASN A 34 24.08 -49.72 50.14
N HIS A 35 24.02 -48.46 50.57
CA HIS A 35 25.20 -47.71 51.04
C HIS A 35 26.35 -47.63 50.01
N ASN A 36 26.04 -47.64 48.72
CA ASN A 36 27.01 -47.38 47.65
C ASN A 36 26.95 -45.93 47.17
N VAL A 37 27.94 -45.52 46.37
CA VAL A 37 28.14 -44.12 45.92
C VAL A 37 27.76 -43.91 44.46
N MET A 38 26.81 -44.69 43.95
CA MET A 38 26.38 -44.57 42.55
C MET A 38 25.64 -43.25 42.30
N LEU A 39 26.06 -42.55 41.27
CA LEU A 39 25.45 -41.30 40.82
C LEU A 39 24.43 -41.53 39.70
N THR A 40 24.66 -42.53 38.86
CA THR A 40 23.78 -42.90 37.75
C THR A 40 23.50 -44.40 37.75
N PHE A 41 22.31 -44.79 37.25
CA PHE A 41 21.93 -46.19 37.15
C PHE A 41 21.65 -46.57 35.68
N PRO A 42 22.48 -47.44 35.07
CA PRO A 42 22.27 -47.85 33.69
C PRO A 42 21.13 -48.86 33.59
N VAL A 43 20.07 -48.49 32.87
CA VAL A 43 18.87 -49.33 32.70
C VAL A 43 19.16 -50.64 31.97
N SER A 44 20.16 -50.64 31.09
CA SER A 44 20.59 -51.82 30.34
C SER A 44 20.96 -53.02 31.23
N VAL A 45 21.44 -52.76 32.45
CA VAL A 45 21.75 -53.81 33.43
C VAL A 45 20.48 -54.43 34.01
N LEU A 46 19.39 -53.67 34.19
CA LEU A 46 18.14 -54.25 34.68
C LEU A 46 17.39 -55.00 33.57
N GLU A 47 17.46 -54.51 32.34
CA GLU A 47 16.82 -55.15 31.19
C GLU A 47 17.42 -56.51 30.86
N SER A 48 18.71 -56.72 31.12
CA SER A 48 19.36 -58.03 30.96
C SER A 48 18.96 -59.06 32.03
N LEU A 49 18.38 -58.61 33.15
CA LEU A 49 18.02 -59.43 34.30
C LEU A 49 16.51 -59.72 34.33
N SER A 50 16.06 -60.62 33.46
CA SER A 50 14.63 -60.94 33.28
C SER A 50 13.94 -61.58 34.50
N LYS A 51 14.69 -62.15 35.44
CA LYS A 51 14.16 -62.76 36.67
C LYS A 51 14.21 -61.86 37.91
N LEU A 52 14.69 -60.62 37.76
CA LEU A 52 14.82 -59.70 38.87
C LEU A 52 13.43 -59.39 39.46
N ARG A 53 13.32 -59.42 40.79
CA ARG A 53 12.10 -59.09 41.53
C ARG A 53 12.33 -58.01 42.59
N TYR A 54 13.56 -57.88 43.09
CA TYR A 54 13.88 -57.03 44.23
C TYR A 54 15.16 -56.24 43.97
N LEU A 55 15.10 -54.91 44.04
CA LEU A 55 16.24 -54.01 43.86
C LEU A 55 16.35 -53.03 45.02
N ASP A 56 17.31 -53.28 45.91
CA ASP A 56 17.56 -52.44 47.09
C ASP A 56 18.62 -51.38 46.79
N ILE A 57 18.19 -50.11 46.83
CA ILE A 57 19.01 -48.92 46.53
C ILE A 57 19.00 -47.94 47.71
N ARG A 58 18.81 -48.46 48.93
CA ARG A 58 18.83 -47.64 50.15
C ARG A 58 20.16 -46.90 50.29
N ASN A 59 20.07 -45.61 50.60
CA ASN A 59 21.23 -44.74 50.82
C ASN A 59 22.21 -44.67 49.62
N VAL A 60 21.69 -44.69 48.38
CA VAL A 60 22.48 -44.48 47.16
C VAL A 60 22.27 -43.05 46.62
N PRO A 61 23.32 -42.22 46.42
CA PRO A 61 23.17 -40.81 46.07
C PRO A 61 22.91 -40.55 44.57
N LEU A 62 21.81 -41.07 44.03
CA LEU A 62 21.45 -40.90 42.62
C LEU A 62 21.21 -39.43 42.24
N ARG A 63 21.82 -38.99 41.14
CA ARG A 63 21.67 -37.61 40.61
C ARG A 63 20.28 -37.38 40.02
N CYS A 64 19.67 -36.26 40.36
CA CYS A 64 18.40 -35.81 39.77
C CYS A 64 18.69 -34.92 38.55
N THR A 65 19.19 -35.56 37.49
CA THR A 65 19.55 -34.95 36.22
C THR A 65 18.98 -35.78 35.07
N CYS A 66 19.06 -35.25 33.85
CA CYS A 66 18.60 -35.94 32.65
C CYS A 66 19.32 -37.27 32.37
N GLU A 67 20.50 -37.49 32.95
CA GLU A 67 21.26 -38.76 32.87
C GLU A 67 20.47 -39.94 33.45
N ASN A 68 19.70 -39.71 34.52
CA ASN A 68 18.93 -40.75 35.21
C ASN A 68 17.46 -40.83 34.77
N ARG A 69 17.05 -40.09 33.73
CA ARG A 69 15.65 -40.12 33.26
C ARG A 69 15.20 -41.53 32.88
N LEU A 70 16.11 -42.31 32.31
CA LEU A 70 15.81 -43.67 31.86
C LEU A 70 15.48 -44.57 33.05
N PHE A 71 16.26 -44.47 34.13
CA PHE A 71 16.02 -45.23 35.35
C PHE A 71 14.70 -44.80 36.01
N GLN A 72 14.43 -43.50 36.11
CA GLN A 72 13.15 -43.00 36.65
C GLN A 72 11.94 -43.45 35.81
N ASN A 73 12.04 -43.45 34.48
CA ASN A 73 10.98 -43.98 33.61
C ASN A 73 10.84 -45.50 33.74
N TRP A 74 11.96 -46.22 33.89
CA TRP A 74 11.97 -47.67 34.06
C TRP A 74 11.28 -48.08 35.37
N THR A 75 11.47 -47.35 36.47
CA THR A 75 10.81 -47.65 37.76
C THR A 75 9.29 -47.42 37.71
N VAL A 76 8.81 -46.48 36.91
CA VAL A 76 7.37 -46.24 36.70
C VAL A 76 6.76 -47.29 35.76
N LYS A 77 7.49 -47.68 34.69
CA LYS A 77 6.99 -48.60 33.68
C LYS A 77 7.00 -50.07 34.13
N ASN A 78 7.99 -50.47 34.92
CA ASN A 78 8.15 -51.85 35.35
C ASN A 78 7.49 -52.12 36.68
N THR A 79 6.36 -52.83 36.66
CA THR A 79 5.62 -53.24 37.87
C THR A 79 6.10 -54.57 38.46
N GLN A 80 6.96 -55.31 37.74
CA GLN A 80 7.45 -56.62 38.16
C GLN A 80 8.58 -56.56 39.20
N VAL A 81 9.35 -55.47 39.22
CA VAL A 81 10.49 -55.30 40.13
C VAL A 81 10.15 -54.31 41.22
N GLN A 82 10.26 -54.73 42.47
CA GLN A 82 10.09 -53.85 43.62
C GLN A 82 11.40 -53.11 43.91
N VAL A 83 11.38 -51.79 43.76
CA VAL A 83 12.51 -50.91 44.10
C VAL A 83 12.32 -50.35 45.52
N ILE A 84 13.25 -50.67 46.41
CA ILE A 84 13.13 -50.31 47.83
C ILE A 84 13.62 -48.89 48.07
N TYR A 85 12.87 -48.13 48.87
CA TYR A 85 13.17 -46.75 49.26
C TYR A 85 13.23 -45.71 48.12
N LEU A 86 12.73 -46.04 46.92
CA LEU A 86 12.67 -45.11 45.78
C LEU A 86 12.02 -43.76 46.14
N TYR A 87 10.86 -43.78 46.81
CA TYR A 87 10.12 -42.57 47.21
C TYR A 87 10.75 -41.80 48.36
N SER A 88 11.73 -42.38 49.05
CA SER A 88 12.42 -41.77 50.18
C SER A 88 13.81 -41.26 49.81
N LEU A 89 14.28 -41.52 48.60
CA LEU A 89 15.60 -41.14 48.13
C LEU A 89 15.67 -39.63 47.84
N SER A 90 16.59 -38.92 48.48
CA SER A 90 16.85 -37.49 48.27
C SER A 90 17.95 -37.26 47.24
N CYS A 91 17.82 -36.19 46.46
CA CYS A 91 18.84 -35.78 45.50
C CYS A 91 20.11 -35.28 46.23
N PRO A 92 21.33 -35.57 45.74
CA PRO A 92 22.57 -35.19 46.42
C PRO A 92 22.79 -33.67 46.47
N HIS A 93 22.37 -32.95 45.41
CA HIS A 93 22.53 -31.49 45.34
C HIS A 93 21.45 -30.73 46.12
N ASN A 94 20.25 -31.30 46.25
CA ASN A 94 19.16 -30.67 46.97
C ASN A 94 18.35 -31.70 47.77
N ARG A 95 18.53 -31.71 49.09
CA ARG A 95 17.93 -32.72 49.98
C ARG A 95 16.41 -32.64 50.07
N THR A 96 15.81 -31.49 49.73
CA THR A 96 14.35 -31.29 49.72
C THR A 96 13.68 -31.98 48.53
N HIS A 97 14.40 -32.11 47.42
CA HIS A 97 13.92 -32.82 46.25
C HIS A 97 14.20 -34.31 46.39
N LYS A 98 13.16 -35.10 46.10
CA LYS A 98 13.26 -36.55 46.05
C LYS A 98 13.48 -37.01 44.62
N PHE A 99 14.20 -38.11 44.45
CA PHE A 99 14.56 -38.64 43.13
C PHE A 99 13.33 -38.89 42.25
N PHE A 100 12.25 -39.41 42.83
CA PHE A 100 11.01 -39.67 42.08
C PHE A 100 10.27 -38.40 41.62
N ASN A 101 10.48 -37.25 42.30
CA ASN A 101 9.80 -35.97 42.04
C ASN A 101 10.52 -35.10 41.00
N PHE A 102 11.61 -35.59 40.39
CA PHE A 102 12.32 -34.85 39.36
C PHE A 102 11.51 -34.79 38.05
N ASP A 103 11.30 -33.60 37.49
CA ASP A 103 10.57 -33.42 36.23
C ASP A 103 11.47 -33.68 35.02
N THR A 104 11.23 -34.81 34.36
CA THR A 104 11.98 -35.23 33.17
C THR A 104 11.58 -34.49 31.90
N LYS A 105 10.49 -33.70 31.91
CA LYS A 105 10.07 -32.89 30.75
C LYS A 105 11.10 -31.82 30.39
N VAL A 106 11.82 -31.31 31.39
CA VAL A 106 12.90 -30.32 31.22
C VAL A 106 14.00 -30.87 30.30
N CYS A 107 14.19 -32.19 30.25
CA CYS A 107 15.23 -32.85 29.45
C CYS A 107 14.95 -32.88 27.93
N PHE A 108 13.73 -32.54 27.51
CA PHE A 108 13.34 -32.48 26.09
C PHE A 108 13.27 -31.03 25.57
N VAL A 109 13.58 -30.05 26.43
CA VAL A 109 13.61 -28.65 26.02
C VAL A 109 14.97 -28.37 25.37
N ASP A 110 15.07 -28.57 24.06
CA ASP A 110 16.23 -28.16 23.28
C ASP A 110 16.19 -26.64 23.08
N LEU A 111 16.73 -25.92 24.07
CA LEU A 111 16.80 -24.45 24.11
C LEU A 111 17.41 -23.86 22.82
N GLY A 112 18.31 -24.59 22.16
CA GLY A 112 18.91 -24.20 20.89
C GLY A 112 17.90 -24.16 19.73
N GLU A 113 16.97 -25.11 19.64
CA GLU A 113 15.94 -25.12 18.58
C GLU A 113 14.95 -23.97 18.76
N TYR A 114 14.52 -23.71 20.00
CA TYR A 114 13.64 -22.59 20.30
C TYR A 114 14.28 -21.23 20.00
N LEU A 115 15.55 -21.03 20.38
CA LEU A 115 16.26 -19.79 20.08
C LEU A 115 16.44 -19.59 18.58
N PHE A 116 16.68 -20.66 17.82
CA PHE A 116 16.78 -20.60 16.37
C PHE A 116 15.43 -20.25 15.72
N LEU A 117 14.34 -20.92 16.12
CA LEU A 117 12.99 -20.63 15.61
C LEU A 117 12.53 -19.20 15.91
N CYS A 118 12.92 -18.65 17.07
CA CYS A 118 12.61 -17.27 17.41
C CYS A 118 13.41 -16.26 16.59
N THR A 119 14.71 -16.49 16.37
CA THR A 119 15.61 -15.48 15.78
C THR A 119 15.64 -15.48 14.25
N ALA A 120 15.52 -16.66 13.62
CA ALA A 120 15.54 -16.81 12.17
C ALA A 120 14.51 -15.96 11.39
N PRO A 121 13.20 -15.89 11.78
CA PRO A 121 12.22 -15.10 11.03
C PRO A 121 12.50 -13.60 11.09
N TRP A 122 12.99 -13.08 12.22
CA TRP A 122 13.37 -11.67 12.33
C TRP A 122 14.54 -11.33 11.41
N ILE A 123 15.57 -12.16 11.40
CA ILE A 123 16.74 -11.96 10.52
C ILE A 123 16.31 -12.00 9.05
N PHE A 124 15.43 -12.93 8.68
CA PHE A 124 14.88 -13.00 7.32
C PHE A 124 14.07 -11.74 6.96
N LEU A 125 13.19 -11.27 7.85
CA LEU A 125 12.42 -10.06 7.61
C LEU A 125 13.31 -8.82 7.46
N PHE A 126 14.28 -8.62 8.37
CA PHE A 126 15.17 -7.46 8.33
C PHE A 126 16.13 -7.46 7.14
N THR A 127 16.43 -8.62 6.54
CA THR A 127 17.29 -8.72 5.36
C THR A 127 16.50 -8.63 4.05
N VAL A 128 15.35 -9.31 3.97
CA VAL A 128 14.54 -9.39 2.74
C VAL A 128 13.72 -8.11 2.54
N TRP A 129 13.18 -7.52 3.59
CA TRP A 129 12.31 -6.35 3.49
C TRP A 129 12.99 -5.13 2.85
N PRO A 130 14.23 -4.73 3.24
CA PRO A 130 14.92 -3.62 2.59
C PRO A 130 15.24 -3.92 1.11
N LEU A 131 15.62 -5.17 0.79
CA LEU A 131 15.93 -5.58 -0.58
C LEU A 131 14.69 -5.54 -1.47
N LEU A 132 13.55 -6.04 -0.97
CA LEU A 132 12.26 -5.95 -1.66
C LEU A 132 11.84 -4.49 -1.80
N TYR A 133 12.00 -3.67 -0.77
CA TYR A 133 11.66 -2.25 -0.83
C TYR A 133 12.47 -1.52 -1.90
N VAL A 134 13.80 -1.61 -1.89
CA VAL A 134 14.64 -0.90 -2.87
C VAL A 134 14.32 -1.35 -4.31
N LYS A 135 14.11 -2.65 -4.54
CA LYS A 135 13.87 -3.20 -5.88
C LYS A 135 12.43 -2.97 -6.37
N LEU A 136 11.43 -3.08 -5.49
CA LEU A 136 10.02 -2.99 -5.85
C LEU A 136 9.43 -1.60 -5.66
N TYR A 137 10.05 -0.70 -4.89
CA TYR A 137 9.49 0.63 -4.59
C TYR A 137 9.11 1.38 -5.86
N TRP A 138 10.03 1.48 -6.82
CA TRP A 138 9.74 2.14 -8.09
C TRP A 138 8.69 1.39 -8.89
N LYS A 139 8.76 0.06 -8.97
CA LYS A 139 7.77 -0.76 -9.71
C LYS A 139 6.35 -0.62 -9.13
N VAL A 140 6.22 -0.64 -7.80
CA VAL A 140 4.95 -0.46 -7.09
C VAL A 140 4.44 0.98 -7.25
N LYS A 141 5.32 1.98 -7.11
CA LYS A 141 4.95 3.38 -7.32
C LYS A 141 4.44 3.62 -8.74
N TYR A 142 5.18 3.18 -9.75
CA TYR A 142 4.76 3.28 -11.14
C TYR A 142 3.46 2.51 -11.41
N SER A 143 3.36 1.27 -10.92
CA SER A 143 2.14 0.46 -11.03
C SER A 143 0.94 1.14 -10.38
N TYR A 144 1.11 1.78 -9.22
CA TYR A 144 0.06 2.54 -8.55
C TYR A 144 -0.42 3.73 -9.38
N TYR A 145 0.49 4.53 -9.96
CA TYR A 145 0.08 5.63 -10.84
C TYR A 145 -0.61 5.13 -12.10
N VAL A 146 -0.12 4.06 -12.71
CA VAL A 146 -0.75 3.43 -13.89
C VAL A 146 -2.13 2.86 -13.54
N PHE A 147 -2.27 2.16 -12.41
CA PHE A 147 -3.53 1.60 -11.96
C PHE A 147 -4.55 2.69 -11.62
N ARG A 148 -4.10 3.76 -10.95
CA ARG A 148 -4.96 4.92 -10.67
C ARG A 148 -5.42 5.59 -11.96
N SER A 149 -4.54 5.74 -12.95
CA SER A 149 -4.91 6.27 -14.27
C SER A 149 -5.95 5.38 -14.94
N TRP A 150 -5.68 4.08 -15.01
CA TRP A 150 -6.59 3.11 -15.63
C TRP A 150 -7.96 3.06 -14.94
N PHE A 151 -7.99 3.07 -13.60
CA PHE A 151 -9.22 3.06 -12.82
C PHE A 151 -10.03 4.34 -13.01
N SER A 152 -9.35 5.51 -13.01
CA SER A 152 -9.98 6.79 -13.34
C SER A 152 -10.58 6.79 -14.75
N ASP A 153 -9.86 6.26 -15.74
CA ASP A 153 -10.33 6.15 -17.12
C ASP A 153 -11.51 5.18 -17.27
N GLN A 154 -11.53 4.09 -16.49
CA GLN A 154 -12.64 3.15 -16.47
C GLN A 154 -13.89 3.78 -15.83
N TRP A 155 -13.73 4.50 -14.71
CA TRP A 155 -14.82 5.19 -14.05
C TRP A 155 -15.38 6.34 -14.89
N ARG A 156 -14.53 7.03 -15.68
CA ARG A 156 -14.95 8.03 -16.67
C ARG A 156 -15.88 7.45 -17.74
N ARG A 157 -15.53 6.30 -18.33
CA ARG A 157 -16.33 5.67 -19.38
C ARG A 157 -17.72 5.25 -18.89
N LEU A 158 -17.80 4.76 -17.66
CA LEU A 158 -19.07 4.39 -17.02
C LEU A 158 -19.97 5.62 -16.80
N MET A 159 -19.38 6.78 -16.53
CA MET A 159 -20.12 8.04 -16.33
C MET A 159 -20.51 8.74 -17.64
N GLU A 160 -19.71 8.63 -18.70
CA GLU A 160 -20.05 9.14 -20.05
C GLU A 160 -21.23 8.37 -20.68
N GLU A 161 -21.41 7.10 -20.32
CA GLU A 161 -22.53 6.28 -20.79
C GLU A 161 -23.88 6.69 -20.17
N GLU A 162 -23.86 7.41 -19.03
CA GLU A 162 -25.06 7.96 -18.36
C GLU A 162 -25.50 9.32 -18.92
N GLU A 163 -24.59 10.13 -19.49
CA GLU A 163 -24.92 11.47 -20.02
C GLU A 163 -25.07 11.42 -21.56
N ASN A 164 -26.27 11.08 -22.05
CA ASN A 164 -26.68 11.29 -23.45
C ASN A 164 -26.77 12.80 -23.78
N CYS A 165 -25.65 13.52 -23.75
CA CYS A 165 -25.59 14.94 -24.13
C CYS A 165 -25.72 15.08 -25.65
N ALA A 166 -26.63 15.97 -26.09
CA ALA A 166 -26.87 16.23 -27.50
C ALA A 166 -25.79 17.13 -28.13
N TYR A 167 -25.00 17.82 -27.30
CA TYR A 167 -23.97 18.79 -27.69
C TYR A 167 -22.68 18.60 -26.89
N ASP A 168 -21.56 18.98 -27.50
CA ASP A 168 -20.24 18.90 -26.89
C ASP A 168 -19.97 20.11 -26.00
N ALA A 169 -20.43 21.29 -26.41
CA ALA A 169 -20.34 22.50 -25.62
C ALA A 169 -21.49 23.48 -25.90
N PHE A 170 -22.01 24.10 -24.85
CA PHE A 170 -22.88 25.27 -24.93
C PHE A 170 -22.04 26.55 -24.85
N ILE A 171 -22.31 27.53 -25.71
CA ILE A 171 -21.56 28.80 -25.76
C ILE A 171 -22.45 29.93 -25.24
N SER A 172 -22.00 30.50 -24.13
CA SER A 172 -22.55 31.68 -23.46
C SER A 172 -21.74 32.90 -23.88
N TYR A 173 -22.38 33.87 -24.54
CA TYR A 173 -21.76 35.09 -25.05
C TYR A 173 -22.75 36.25 -25.08
N ASN A 174 -22.26 37.49 -25.14
CA ASN A 174 -23.10 38.68 -25.26
C ASN A 174 -23.38 39.01 -26.74
N SER A 175 -24.53 39.62 -27.04
CA SER A 175 -24.88 40.03 -28.41
C SER A 175 -23.83 40.93 -29.08
N SER A 176 -23.11 41.75 -28.31
CA SER A 176 -22.02 42.59 -28.85
C SER A 176 -20.83 41.77 -29.38
N ASP A 177 -20.63 40.56 -28.86
CA ASP A 177 -19.52 39.67 -29.22
C ASP A 177 -19.93 38.60 -30.24
N GLU A 178 -21.18 38.62 -30.70
CA GLU A 178 -21.76 37.64 -31.64
C GLU A 178 -20.95 37.54 -32.95
N LEU A 179 -20.50 38.68 -33.47
CA LEU A 179 -19.71 38.73 -34.70
C LEU A 179 -18.42 37.92 -34.60
N TRP A 180 -17.74 37.97 -33.45
CA TRP A 180 -16.52 37.18 -33.22
C TRP A 180 -16.86 35.69 -33.06
N VAL A 181 -17.94 35.36 -32.34
CA VAL A 181 -18.36 33.97 -32.16
C VAL A 181 -18.71 33.31 -33.50
N MET A 182 -19.42 34.02 -34.38
CA MET A 182 -19.87 33.49 -35.67
C MET A 182 -18.75 33.39 -36.71
N ASN A 183 -17.82 34.36 -36.73
CA ASN A 183 -16.78 34.42 -37.76
C ASN A 183 -15.47 33.72 -37.34
N GLU A 184 -15.13 33.70 -36.06
CA GLU A 184 -13.88 33.14 -35.55
C GLU A 184 -14.12 31.80 -34.84
N LEU A 185 -14.96 31.78 -33.80
CA LEU A 185 -15.09 30.60 -32.94
C LEU A 185 -15.79 29.42 -33.64
N LEU A 186 -16.91 29.68 -34.30
CA LEU A 186 -17.70 28.64 -34.96
C LEU A 186 -16.92 27.92 -36.08
N PRO A 187 -16.31 28.63 -37.05
CA PRO A 187 -15.55 27.97 -38.13
C PRO A 187 -14.34 27.20 -37.61
N ASN A 188 -13.73 27.65 -36.52
CA ASN A 188 -12.59 26.97 -35.90
C ASN A 188 -12.98 25.79 -34.99
N LEU A 189 -14.25 25.61 -34.64
CA LEU A 189 -14.68 24.50 -33.77
C LEU A 189 -15.63 23.52 -34.48
N GLU A 190 -16.56 23.99 -35.32
CA GLU A 190 -17.43 23.12 -36.15
C GLU A 190 -16.86 22.93 -37.58
N GLY A 191 -15.94 23.79 -38.03
CA GLY A 191 -15.33 23.73 -39.35
C GLY A 191 -13.95 23.04 -39.40
N ASN A 192 -13.44 22.81 -40.62
CA ASN A 192 -12.12 22.21 -40.86
C ASN A 192 -11.91 20.81 -40.25
N GLY A 193 -12.91 19.93 -40.35
CA GLY A 193 -12.78 18.51 -40.03
C GLY A 193 -12.91 18.15 -38.55
N SER A 194 -13.26 19.09 -37.67
CA SER A 194 -13.69 18.78 -36.30
C SER A 194 -15.17 18.39 -36.27
N SER A 195 -15.49 17.30 -35.58
CA SER A 195 -16.87 16.81 -35.38
C SER A 195 -17.52 17.41 -34.14
N LEU A 196 -17.11 18.60 -33.69
CA LEU A 196 -17.66 19.18 -32.47
C LEU A 196 -19.05 19.75 -32.75
N LYS A 197 -20.02 19.46 -31.90
CA LYS A 197 -21.38 19.98 -32.01
C LYS A 197 -21.64 21.02 -30.91
N LEU A 198 -21.81 22.28 -31.30
CA LEU A 198 -21.98 23.39 -30.36
C LEU A 198 -23.46 23.78 -30.24
N CYS A 199 -23.86 24.22 -29.06
CA CYS A 199 -25.18 24.80 -28.80
C CYS A 199 -25.05 26.31 -28.66
N LEU A 200 -25.80 27.06 -29.45
CA LEU A 200 -25.82 28.52 -29.49
C LEU A 200 -27.22 29.05 -29.24
N HIS A 201 -27.35 30.09 -28.41
CA HIS A 201 -28.65 30.66 -28.06
C HIS A 201 -29.41 31.27 -29.26
N HIS A 202 -28.73 31.88 -30.24
CA HIS A 202 -29.39 32.43 -31.44
C HIS A 202 -29.80 31.36 -32.47
N ARG A 203 -29.23 30.15 -32.42
CA ARG A 203 -29.44 29.10 -33.44
C ARG A 203 -30.30 27.94 -32.94
N ASP A 204 -30.02 27.46 -31.74
CA ASP A 204 -30.50 26.17 -31.24
C ASP A 204 -31.62 26.30 -30.20
N PHE A 205 -31.99 27.52 -29.78
CA PHE A 205 -33.06 27.71 -28.81
C PHE A 205 -34.44 27.53 -29.45
N GLU A 206 -35.31 26.81 -28.75
CA GLU A 206 -36.67 26.58 -29.20
C GLU A 206 -37.51 27.85 -29.05
N PRO A 207 -38.11 28.39 -30.14
CA PRO A 207 -39.01 29.53 -30.03
C PRO A 207 -40.27 29.15 -29.25
N GLY A 208 -40.71 30.03 -28.36
CA GLY A 208 -41.92 29.83 -27.55
C GLY A 208 -41.67 29.23 -26.15
N ARG A 209 -40.43 28.84 -25.81
CA ARG A 209 -40.03 28.53 -24.43
C ARG A 209 -39.49 29.78 -23.71
N TYR A 210 -39.53 29.76 -22.38
CA TYR A 210 -38.86 30.77 -21.59
C TYR A 210 -37.34 30.70 -21.81
N ILE A 211 -36.71 31.87 -21.91
CA ILE A 211 -35.27 31.97 -22.15
C ILE A 211 -34.44 31.25 -21.07
N ILE A 212 -34.92 31.26 -19.82
CA ILE A 212 -34.29 30.54 -18.70
C ILE A 212 -34.29 29.04 -18.94
N ASP A 213 -35.43 28.48 -19.34
CA ASP A 213 -35.56 27.04 -19.56
C ASP A 213 -34.69 26.60 -20.74
N ASN A 214 -34.59 27.44 -21.79
CA ASN A 214 -33.67 27.18 -22.90
C ASN A 214 -32.22 27.19 -22.45
N ILE A 215 -31.80 28.14 -21.61
CA ILE A 215 -30.45 28.18 -21.04
C ILE A 215 -30.19 26.94 -20.17
N VAL A 216 -31.11 26.59 -19.28
CA VAL A 216 -30.99 25.39 -18.42
C VAL A 216 -30.87 24.13 -19.28
N SER A 217 -31.75 23.97 -20.27
CA SER A 217 -31.73 22.82 -21.18
C SER A 217 -30.44 22.77 -22.01
N ALA A 218 -29.91 23.90 -22.44
CA ALA A 218 -28.66 23.97 -23.21
C ALA A 218 -27.44 23.64 -22.35
N VAL A 219 -27.41 24.13 -21.09
CA VAL A 219 -26.37 23.81 -20.13
C VAL A 219 -26.38 22.31 -19.82
N TYR A 220 -27.51 21.72 -19.43
CA TYR A 220 -27.59 20.29 -19.10
C TYR A 220 -27.49 19.37 -20.33
N GLY A 221 -27.90 19.85 -21.52
CA GLY A 221 -27.78 19.14 -22.78
C GLY A 221 -26.37 19.13 -23.38
N SER A 222 -25.42 19.84 -22.75
CA SER A 222 -24.04 19.98 -23.22
C SER A 222 -23.03 19.42 -22.21
N ARG A 223 -21.93 18.82 -22.71
CA ARG A 223 -20.85 18.30 -21.85
C ARG A 223 -20.00 19.39 -21.19
N LYS A 224 -19.86 20.53 -21.87
CA LYS A 224 -19.13 21.71 -21.36
C LYS A 224 -19.98 22.97 -21.57
N THR A 225 -19.74 23.98 -20.75
CA THR A 225 -20.26 25.34 -20.95
C THR A 225 -19.08 26.29 -21.10
N ILE A 226 -18.99 26.95 -22.25
CA ILE A 226 -17.95 27.92 -22.58
C ILE A 226 -18.55 29.31 -22.43
N CYS A 227 -18.00 30.13 -21.53
CA CYS A 227 -18.38 31.53 -21.39
C CYS A 227 -17.33 32.41 -22.07
N VAL A 228 -17.77 33.18 -23.07
CA VAL A 228 -16.96 34.17 -23.78
C VAL A 228 -17.07 35.50 -23.04
N VAL A 229 -16.06 35.80 -22.23
CA VAL A 229 -16.03 36.91 -21.27
C VAL A 229 -15.41 38.15 -21.90
N SER A 230 -16.23 39.19 -22.02
CA SER A 230 -15.85 40.59 -22.32
C SER A 230 -16.39 41.54 -21.23
N ARG A 231 -16.03 42.83 -21.26
CA ARG A 231 -16.61 43.87 -20.40
C ARG A 231 -18.12 43.99 -20.62
N ASN A 232 -18.59 43.82 -21.86
CA ASN A 232 -20.03 43.83 -22.18
C ASN A 232 -20.74 42.62 -21.59
N PHE A 233 -20.10 41.44 -21.67
CA PHE A 233 -20.57 40.22 -21.04
C PHE A 233 -20.74 40.41 -19.52
N LEU A 234 -19.74 40.98 -18.83
CA LEU A 234 -19.80 41.24 -17.39
C LEU A 234 -20.92 42.19 -16.98
N ASN A 235 -21.29 43.15 -17.83
CA ASN A 235 -22.33 44.13 -17.53
C ASN A 235 -23.76 43.61 -17.79
N SER A 236 -23.91 42.39 -18.31
CA SER A 236 -25.23 41.87 -18.68
C SER A 236 -25.81 40.91 -17.63
N GLU A 237 -27.09 41.08 -17.34
CA GLU A 237 -27.88 40.27 -16.39
C GLU A 237 -27.89 38.78 -16.79
N TRP A 238 -27.96 38.49 -18.09
CA TRP A 238 -28.01 37.13 -18.63
C TRP A 238 -26.70 36.36 -18.40
N CYS A 239 -25.55 37.02 -18.56
CA CYS A 239 -24.25 36.40 -18.32
C CYS A 239 -23.99 36.12 -16.83
N SER A 240 -24.53 36.96 -15.93
CA SER A 240 -24.50 36.70 -14.48
C SER A 240 -25.27 35.41 -14.13
N LEU A 241 -26.42 35.22 -14.77
CA LEU A 241 -27.26 34.03 -14.57
C LEU A 241 -26.64 32.76 -15.16
N GLU A 242 -26.09 32.82 -16.37
CA GLU A 242 -25.43 31.68 -17.02
C GLU A 242 -24.21 31.21 -16.22
N ILE A 243 -23.40 32.14 -15.70
CA ILE A 243 -22.29 31.79 -14.81
C ILE A 243 -22.79 31.21 -13.50
N GLN A 244 -23.90 31.70 -12.95
CA GLN A 244 -24.50 31.14 -11.73
C GLN A 244 -24.99 29.71 -11.94
N LEU A 245 -25.65 29.41 -13.06
CA LEU A 245 -26.13 28.08 -13.40
C LEU A 245 -24.96 27.12 -13.67
N ALA A 246 -23.98 27.55 -14.47
CA ALA A 246 -22.80 26.74 -14.75
C ALA A 246 -21.93 26.51 -13.50
N SER A 247 -21.83 27.52 -12.61
CA SER A 247 -21.16 27.37 -11.31
C SER A 247 -21.92 26.41 -10.40
N TYR A 248 -23.24 26.48 -10.36
CA TYR A 248 -24.05 25.56 -9.58
C TYR A 248 -23.82 24.11 -10.03
N ARG A 249 -23.89 23.85 -11.35
CA ARG A 249 -23.57 22.52 -11.91
C ARG A 249 -22.15 22.07 -11.55
N LEU A 250 -21.16 22.97 -11.64
CA LEU A 250 -19.76 22.69 -11.25
C LEU A 250 -19.61 22.35 -9.75
N PHE A 251 -20.42 22.95 -8.87
CA PHE A 251 -20.39 22.68 -7.43
C PHE A 251 -21.22 21.45 -7.01
N ASP A 252 -22.33 21.19 -7.68
CA ASP A 252 -23.26 20.07 -7.39
C ASP A 252 -22.72 18.74 -7.96
N GLU A 253 -22.16 18.76 -9.18
CA GLU A 253 -21.65 17.56 -9.87
C GLU A 253 -20.13 17.34 -9.65
N HIS A 254 -19.42 18.28 -9.02
CA HIS A 254 -17.96 18.25 -8.80
C HIS A 254 -17.11 18.02 -10.07
N ARG A 255 -17.58 18.46 -11.25
CA ARG A 255 -16.87 18.34 -12.53
C ARG A 255 -16.47 19.71 -13.07
N ASP A 256 -15.31 19.79 -13.75
CA ASP A 256 -14.86 20.99 -14.47
C ASP A 256 -15.68 21.18 -15.75
N VAL A 257 -16.94 21.57 -15.61
CA VAL A 257 -17.89 21.76 -16.73
C VAL A 257 -17.78 23.16 -17.35
N LEU A 258 -17.23 24.14 -16.63
CA LEU A 258 -17.15 25.54 -17.04
C LEU A 258 -15.77 25.91 -17.60
N LEU A 259 -15.74 26.44 -18.82
CA LEU A 259 -14.55 27.01 -19.46
C LEU A 259 -14.74 28.51 -19.69
N LEU A 260 -13.79 29.32 -19.24
CA LEU A 260 -13.82 30.77 -19.43
C LEU A 260 -12.86 31.15 -20.56
N VAL A 261 -13.35 31.89 -21.56
CA VAL A 261 -12.57 32.45 -22.66
C VAL A 261 -12.64 33.96 -22.57
N PHE A 262 -11.52 34.63 -22.31
CA PHE A 262 -11.45 36.09 -22.23
C PHE A 262 -11.11 36.67 -23.60
N LEU A 263 -12.01 37.47 -24.18
CA LEU A 263 -11.75 38.17 -25.45
C LEU A 263 -10.86 39.40 -25.30
N GLU A 264 -10.80 39.94 -24.08
CA GLU A 264 -10.01 41.13 -23.78
C GLU A 264 -9.44 41.03 -22.36
N ALA A 265 -8.35 41.76 -22.14
CA ALA A 265 -7.75 41.87 -20.81
C ALA A 265 -8.67 42.69 -19.88
N ILE A 266 -9.27 42.03 -18.89
CA ILE A 266 -10.12 42.70 -17.90
C ILE A 266 -9.37 42.85 -16.57
N SER A 267 -9.38 44.07 -16.02
CA SER A 267 -8.66 44.36 -14.78
C SER A 267 -9.20 43.55 -13.59
N LYS A 268 -8.30 43.05 -12.73
CA LYS A 268 -8.66 42.32 -11.50
C LYS A 268 -9.62 43.09 -10.58
N LYS A 269 -9.60 44.43 -10.64
CA LYS A 269 -10.49 45.31 -9.87
C LYS A 269 -11.94 45.19 -10.35
N GLN A 270 -12.19 45.21 -11.65
CA GLN A 270 -13.55 45.06 -12.19
C GLN A 270 -14.14 43.67 -11.91
N LEU A 271 -13.29 42.65 -11.85
CA LEU A 271 -13.73 41.29 -11.51
C LEU A 271 -13.91 41.04 -10.02
N SER A 272 -13.31 41.87 -9.16
CA SER A 272 -13.48 41.76 -7.71
C SER A 272 -14.93 41.99 -7.26
N SER A 273 -15.69 42.78 -8.03
CA SER A 273 -17.13 42.98 -7.85
C SER A 273 -17.95 41.69 -8.05
N TYR A 274 -17.40 40.72 -8.79
CA TYR A 274 -18.05 39.45 -9.12
C TYR A 274 -17.42 38.30 -8.33
N HIS A 275 -17.76 38.18 -7.05
CA HIS A 275 -17.16 37.23 -6.10
C HIS A 275 -17.09 35.77 -6.58
N ARG A 276 -18.12 35.29 -7.29
CA ARG A 276 -18.17 33.92 -7.82
C ARG A 276 -17.18 33.71 -8.95
N MET A 277 -17.09 34.66 -9.88
CA MET A 277 -16.11 34.65 -10.97
C MET A 277 -14.67 34.68 -10.42
N ARG A 278 -14.41 35.52 -9.41
CA ARG A 278 -13.12 35.58 -8.73
C ARG A 278 -12.68 34.20 -8.21
N LYS A 279 -13.59 33.41 -7.65
CA LYS A 279 -13.28 32.06 -7.14
C LYS A 279 -12.89 31.09 -8.26
N VAL A 280 -13.56 31.17 -9.42
CA VAL A 280 -13.23 30.36 -10.61
C VAL A 280 -11.88 30.79 -11.18
N MET A 281 -11.63 32.09 -11.30
CA MET A 281 -10.36 32.62 -11.81
C MET A 281 -9.16 32.40 -10.89
N LEU A 282 -9.37 32.33 -9.58
CA LEU A 282 -8.30 31.99 -8.63
C LEU A 282 -7.75 30.58 -8.89
N LYS A 283 -8.54 29.70 -9.53
CA LYS A 283 -8.08 28.38 -9.99
C LYS A 283 -7.28 28.44 -11.31
N LYS A 284 -7.17 29.61 -11.95
CA LYS A 284 -6.44 29.85 -13.22
C LYS A 284 -6.88 28.96 -14.41
N THR A 285 -8.14 28.55 -14.46
CA THR A 285 -8.68 27.70 -15.54
C THR A 285 -9.39 28.54 -16.62
N TYR A 286 -8.69 29.51 -17.22
CA TYR A 286 -9.24 30.33 -18.31
C TYR A 286 -8.27 30.41 -19.49
N LEU A 287 -8.81 30.62 -20.69
CA LEU A 287 -8.07 30.88 -21.91
C LEU A 287 -8.23 32.35 -22.26
N GLN A 288 -7.15 33.01 -22.66
CA GLN A 288 -7.19 34.41 -23.09
C GLN A 288 -6.92 34.48 -24.59
N TRP A 289 -7.76 35.23 -25.29
CA TRP A 289 -7.58 35.54 -26.70
C TRP A 289 -6.35 36.44 -26.87
N PRO A 290 -5.45 36.14 -27.84
CA PRO A 290 -4.24 36.92 -28.02
C PRO A 290 -4.55 38.36 -28.46
N ASP A 291 -3.85 39.32 -27.85
CA ASP A 291 -3.97 40.73 -28.20
C ASP A 291 -3.34 41.01 -29.58
N SER A 292 -3.89 42.00 -30.30
CA SER A 292 -3.44 42.40 -31.64
C SER A 292 -2.03 43.00 -31.68
N GLU A 293 -1.46 43.32 -30.51
CA GLU A 293 -0.11 43.88 -30.36
C GLU A 293 0.99 42.81 -30.29
N CYS A 294 0.65 41.53 -30.50
CA CYS A 294 1.64 40.47 -30.45
C CYS A 294 2.56 40.39 -31.67
N SER A 295 3.84 40.10 -31.41
CA SER A 295 4.88 40.00 -32.45
C SER A 295 4.56 38.94 -33.51
N ASP A 296 3.88 37.84 -33.12
CA ASP A 296 3.43 36.76 -34.00
C ASP A 296 1.96 36.35 -33.71
N PRO A 297 0.96 37.05 -34.28
CA PRO A 297 -0.45 36.83 -33.94
C PRO A 297 -1.01 35.49 -34.42
N ALA A 298 -0.55 34.97 -35.57
CA ALA A 298 -1.05 33.73 -36.14
C ALA A 298 -0.70 32.50 -35.27
N GLN A 299 0.54 32.42 -34.79
CA GLN A 299 0.98 31.32 -33.93
C GLN A 299 0.26 31.34 -32.57
N ALA A 300 0.01 32.52 -32.02
CA ALA A 300 -0.73 32.67 -30.76
C ALA A 300 -2.20 32.23 -30.90
N GLN A 301 -2.84 32.52 -32.03
CA GLN A 301 -4.20 32.06 -32.34
C GLN A 301 -4.26 30.54 -32.51
N ASP A 302 -3.32 29.95 -33.24
CA ASP A 302 -3.24 28.50 -33.40
C ASP A 302 -3.06 27.79 -32.05
N LEU A 303 -2.20 28.33 -31.18
CA LEU A 303 -2.04 27.83 -29.82
C LEU A 303 -3.33 27.95 -29.02
N PHE A 304 -4.02 29.09 -29.08
CA PHE A 304 -5.30 29.28 -28.42
C PHE A 304 -6.33 28.24 -28.87
N TRP A 305 -6.50 28.03 -30.18
CA TRP A 305 -7.46 27.05 -30.71
C TRP A 305 -7.08 25.62 -30.34
N SER A 306 -5.79 25.29 -30.35
CA SER A 306 -5.31 23.97 -29.90
C SER A 306 -5.63 23.75 -28.41
N GLN A 307 -5.46 24.77 -27.57
CA GLN A 307 -5.75 24.71 -26.14
C GLN A 307 -7.26 24.68 -25.88
N LEU A 308 -8.08 25.39 -26.66
CA LEU A 308 -9.53 25.40 -26.56
C LEU A 308 -10.12 24.05 -26.98
N ARG A 309 -9.70 23.52 -28.14
CA ARG A 309 -10.09 22.18 -28.60
C ARG A 309 -9.63 21.12 -27.61
N ARG A 310 -8.41 21.27 -27.06
CA ARG A 310 -7.93 20.46 -25.95
C ARG A 310 -8.91 20.59 -24.81
N ALA A 311 -9.17 21.78 -24.23
CA ALA A 311 -10.04 22.05 -23.08
C ALA A 311 -11.46 21.47 -23.19
N ILE A 312 -12.11 21.64 -24.35
CA ILE A 312 -13.42 21.04 -24.67
C ILE A 312 -13.28 19.52 -24.67
N GLY A 313 -12.20 19.06 -25.30
CA GLY A 313 -11.76 17.69 -25.26
C GLY A 313 -11.34 17.23 -23.86
N THR A 314 -10.77 18.04 -22.95
CA THR A 314 -9.92 17.58 -21.82
C THR A 314 -10.71 16.98 -20.67
N SER A 315 -12.04 16.93 -20.75
CA SER A 315 -12.80 15.84 -20.10
C SER A 315 -12.21 14.44 -20.44
N SER A 316 -11.51 14.35 -21.57
CA SER A 316 -10.79 13.22 -22.15
C SER A 316 -9.26 13.22 -21.98
N ARG A 317 -8.59 14.26 -21.45
CA ARG A 317 -7.09 14.34 -21.45
C ARG A 317 -6.40 15.17 -20.34
N ILE A 318 -6.94 15.30 -19.12
CA ILE A 318 -6.16 15.97 -18.04
C ILE A 318 -5.22 14.92 -17.46
N GLY A 319 -4.03 14.84 -18.03
CA GLY A 319 -2.99 13.93 -17.57
C GLY A 319 -1.73 13.84 -18.44
N THR A 320 -1.61 14.61 -19.52
CA THR A 320 -0.38 14.64 -20.33
C THR A 320 0.04 16.07 -20.61
N GLU A 321 0.84 16.63 -19.70
CA GLU A 321 1.92 17.60 -19.95
C GLU A 321 2.52 18.02 -18.61
N GLU A 322 3.10 17.06 -17.88
CA GLU A 322 4.26 17.35 -17.03
C GLU A 322 5.30 16.27 -17.34
N ASN A 323 6.49 16.73 -17.77
CA ASN A 323 7.72 15.99 -18.05
C ASN A 323 7.95 15.63 -19.54
N GLY A 324 8.45 16.62 -20.27
CA GLY A 324 9.01 16.45 -21.60
C GLY A 324 10.02 17.54 -21.96
N ALA A 325 11.01 17.82 -21.10
CA ALA A 325 12.21 18.55 -21.49
C ALA A 325 13.41 18.00 -20.71
N GLY A 326 13.96 16.89 -21.19
CA GLY A 326 15.31 16.44 -20.86
C GLY A 326 16.30 17.33 -21.60
N VAL A 327 17.06 18.11 -20.83
CA VAL A 327 18.23 18.86 -21.28
C VAL A 327 19.26 17.86 -21.80
N LEU A 328 19.69 18.04 -23.05
CA LEU A 328 20.89 17.42 -23.59
C LEU A 328 21.97 18.52 -23.59
N ASP A 329 22.94 18.41 -22.70
CA ASP A 329 24.11 19.27 -22.65
C ASP A 329 24.93 19.14 -23.95
N SER A 330 25.21 20.26 -24.59
CA SER A 330 26.32 20.42 -25.54
C SER A 330 26.94 21.78 -25.27
N GLU A 331 28.17 21.77 -24.77
CA GLU A 331 28.97 22.96 -24.50
C GLU A 331 29.46 23.67 -25.78
N VAL A 332 29.88 24.93 -25.58
CA VAL A 332 30.88 25.77 -26.31
C VAL A 332 30.31 26.78 -27.34
N PRO A 333 30.79 28.06 -27.39
CA PRO A 333 31.05 29.04 -26.33
C PRO A 333 30.41 30.43 -26.64
N GLU A 334 30.61 31.38 -25.72
CA GLU A 334 30.26 32.80 -25.80
C GLU A 334 30.56 33.50 -27.13
N GLN A 335 29.62 34.32 -27.62
CA GLN A 335 29.93 35.68 -28.07
C GLN A 335 28.69 36.59 -28.01
N SER A 336 28.94 37.77 -27.46
CA SER A 336 28.08 38.93 -27.27
C SER A 336 27.30 39.37 -28.50
N GLU A 337 26.05 39.81 -28.34
CA GLU A 337 25.59 41.12 -28.82
C GLU A 337 24.19 41.48 -28.28
N ASN A 338 24.05 42.76 -27.95
CA ASN A 338 22.85 43.44 -27.47
C ASN A 338 21.65 43.24 -28.40
N HIS A 339 20.47 42.93 -27.86
CA HIS A 339 19.24 43.64 -28.25
C HIS A 339 18.15 43.50 -27.16
N GLN A 340 17.82 44.64 -26.59
CA GLN A 340 16.76 44.87 -25.64
C GLN A 340 15.47 45.13 -26.41
N SER A 341 14.55 44.14 -26.50
CA SER A 341 13.14 44.36 -26.83
C SER A 341 12.30 43.07 -26.72
N ASN A 342 11.10 43.21 -26.14
CA ASN A 342 9.92 42.33 -26.27
C ASN A 342 9.73 41.16 -25.29
N GLU A 343 9.69 41.47 -23.99
CA GLU A 343 8.83 40.73 -23.04
C GLU A 343 7.49 41.47 -22.93
N ASN A 344 6.44 41.06 -23.65
CA ASN A 344 5.06 41.47 -23.32
C ASN A 344 3.93 40.61 -23.92
N CYS A 345 4.20 39.53 -24.66
CA CYS A 345 3.14 38.68 -25.23
C CYS A 345 2.70 37.48 -24.38
N PHE A 346 3.45 37.18 -23.32
CA PHE A 346 3.15 36.03 -22.48
C PHE A 346 3.15 36.48 -21.02
N LEU A 347 1.98 36.86 -20.52
CA LEU A 347 1.70 36.64 -19.10
C LEU A 347 1.26 35.18 -18.92
N LEU A 348 2.20 34.28 -19.20
CA LEU A 348 2.18 32.94 -18.63
C LEU A 348 2.53 33.10 -17.13
N PRO A 349 1.69 32.64 -16.19
CA PRO A 349 2.18 32.29 -14.87
C PRO A 349 2.82 30.90 -14.84
#